data_AF-A0A9P0K075-F1
#
_entry.id   AF-A0A9P0K075-F1
#
_cell.length_a   1.000
_cell.length_b   1.000
_cell.length_c   1.000
_cell.angle_alpha   90.00
_cell.angle_beta   90.00
_cell.angle_gamma   90.00
#
_symmetry.space_group_name_H-M   'P 1'
#
loop_
_entity.id
_entity.type
_entity.pdbx_description
1 polymer ?
#
loop_
_entity_poly.entity_id
_entity_poly.type
_entity_poly.pdbx_seq_one_letter_code
_entity_poly.pdbx_strand_id
1 'polypeptide(L)'
;MKYLVDTYAKDDTLFPKDPRKAAVTLQRMLFISAYMFPRMVGYMAGPILDGEEPDAEKGQKLEEAINHLNNFIGDNQWVAGNTMTAADIIAVSNIATIDASGAFDLKAYPNLWQWYGRIKEALSSAGYNEVIKKGADMFGKAFKDVVH
;
A
#
# COMPACT_ATOMS: atom_id res chain seq x y z
N MET A 1 -3.20 13.94 4.09
CA MET A 1 -4.08 13.09 4.95
C MET A 1 -4.16 13.60 6.39
N LYS A 2 -3.04 13.77 7.12
CA LYS A 2 -3.04 14.19 8.54
C LYS A 2 -3.93 15.40 8.84
N TYR A 3 -3.76 16.50 8.10
CA TYR A 3 -4.59 17.71 8.27
C TYR A 3 -6.10 17.44 8.16
N LEU A 4 -6.51 16.57 7.24
CA LEU A 4 -7.94 16.24 7.06
C LEU A 4 -8.49 15.47 8.26
N VAL A 5 -7.70 14.53 8.79
CA VAL A 5 -8.08 13.78 9.99
C VAL A 5 -8.21 14.74 11.18
N ASP A 6 -7.20 15.59 11.41
CA ASP A 6 -7.21 16.51 12.56
C ASP A 6 -8.35 17.54 12.52
N THR A 7 -8.73 17.97 11.31
CA THR A 7 -9.69 19.08 11.13
C THR A 7 -11.12 18.59 11.02
N TYR A 8 -11.34 17.43 10.37
CA TYR A 8 -12.68 17.01 9.94
C TYR A 8 -13.11 15.64 10.44
N ALA A 9 -12.21 14.81 10.99
CA ALA A 9 -12.63 13.52 11.51
C ALA A 9 -13.52 13.69 12.76
N LYS A 10 -14.54 12.84 12.86
CA LYS A 10 -15.47 12.85 14.01
C LYS A 10 -14.84 12.27 15.27
N ASP A 11 -13.80 11.47 15.11
CA ASP A 11 -13.03 10.81 16.15
C ASP A 11 -11.55 10.75 15.76
N ASP A 12 -10.72 10.20 16.66
CA ASP A 12 -9.29 10.05 16.45
C ASP A 12 -8.89 8.67 15.91
N THR A 13 -9.82 7.84 15.43
CA THR A 13 -9.49 6.46 15.02
C THR A 13 -8.46 6.40 13.89
N LEU A 14 -8.60 7.27 12.89
CA LEU A 14 -7.68 7.32 11.75
C LEU A 14 -6.28 7.86 12.09
N PHE A 15 -6.16 8.63 13.17
CA PHE A 15 -4.89 9.10 13.69
C PHE A 15 -4.99 9.30 15.21
N PRO A 16 -4.74 8.25 16.00
CA PRO A 16 -4.99 8.27 17.45
C PRO A 16 -4.23 9.38 18.17
N LYS A 17 -4.85 9.97 19.19
CA LYS A 17 -4.18 10.98 20.03
C LYS A 17 -3.22 10.40 21.06
N ASP A 18 -3.38 9.11 21.41
CA ASP A 18 -2.42 8.40 22.24
C ASP A 18 -1.02 8.48 21.60
N PRO A 19 0.00 9.01 22.29
CA PRO A 19 1.30 9.27 21.68
C PRO A 19 1.96 8.03 21.07
N ARG A 20 1.75 6.86 21.66
CA ARG A 20 2.35 5.61 21.17
C ARG A 20 1.67 5.15 19.88
N LYS A 21 0.34 5.12 19.85
CA LYS A 21 -0.44 4.77 18.65
C LYS A 21 -0.23 5.79 17.53
N ALA A 22 -0.15 7.08 17.87
CA ALA A 22 0.20 8.16 16.94
C ALA A 22 1.57 7.92 16.28
N ALA A 23 2.58 7.61 17.09
CA ALA A 23 3.94 7.37 16.61
C ALA A 23 4.01 6.15 15.69
N VAL A 24 3.32 5.06 16.02
CA VAL A 24 3.25 3.87 15.15
C VAL A 24 2.55 4.23 13.83
N THR A 25 1.38 4.87 13.88
CA THR A 25 0.63 5.30 12.68
C THR A 25 1.51 6.16 11.77
N LEU A 26 2.18 7.17 12.34
CA LEU A 26 3.08 8.05 11.60
C LEU A 26 4.26 7.29 11.00
N GLN A 27 4.91 6.41 11.76
CA GLN A 27 6.04 5.62 11.27
C GLN A 27 5.61 4.74 10.09
N ARG A 28 4.45 4.09 10.17
CA ARG A 28 3.92 3.28 9.06
C ARG A 28 3.63 4.15 7.83
N MET A 29 3.07 5.34 8.04
CA MET A 29 2.82 6.27 6.93
C MET A 29 4.11 6.75 6.24
N LEU A 30 5.16 7.01 7.04
CA LEU A 30 6.48 7.38 6.53
C LEU A 30 7.13 6.20 5.79
N PHE A 31 7.01 4.98 6.30
CA PHE A 31 7.46 3.78 5.60
C PHE A 31 6.78 3.65 4.23
N ILE A 32 5.45 3.77 4.16
CA ILE A 32 4.72 3.64 2.90
C ILE A 32 5.15 4.73 1.90
N SER A 33 5.25 5.99 2.35
CA SER A 33 5.54 7.13 1.48
C SER A 33 7.00 7.25 1.07
N ALA A 34 7.93 6.98 1.99
CA ALA A 34 9.36 7.28 1.81
C ALA A 34 10.23 6.04 1.61
N TYR A 35 9.73 4.84 1.94
CA TYR A 35 10.47 3.60 1.75
C TYR A 35 9.86 2.73 0.66
N MET A 36 8.57 2.40 0.76
CA MET A 36 7.89 1.48 -0.15
C MET A 36 7.55 2.14 -1.50
N PHE A 37 6.92 3.32 -1.50
CA PHE A 37 6.50 3.99 -2.73
C PHE A 37 7.66 4.27 -3.70
N PRO A 38 8.83 4.81 -3.27
CA PRO A 38 9.95 5.02 -4.19
C PRO A 38 10.51 3.74 -4.78
N ARG A 39 10.45 2.61 -4.05
CA ARG A 39 10.87 1.29 -4.56
C ARG A 39 9.89 0.76 -5.61
N MET A 40 8.59 0.94 -5.37
CA MET A 40 7.56 0.60 -6.35
C MET A 40 7.74 1.39 -7.64
N VAL A 41 7.90 2.71 -7.54
CA VAL A 41 8.15 3.58 -8.70
C VAL A 41 9.48 3.21 -9.37
N GLY A 42 10.55 3.01 -8.61
CA GLY A 42 11.86 2.67 -9.15
C GLY A 42 11.85 1.37 -9.97
N TYR A 43 11.10 0.36 -9.52
CA TYR A 43 10.96 -0.90 -10.23
C TYR A 43 10.07 -0.78 -11.49
N MET A 44 8.98 0.00 -11.42
CA MET A 44 7.98 0.04 -12.49
C MET A 44 8.20 1.13 -13.54
N ALA A 45 8.85 2.25 -13.20
CA ALA A 45 8.89 3.43 -14.08
C ALA A 45 9.72 3.22 -15.34
N GLY A 46 10.90 2.60 -15.25
CA GLY A 46 11.75 2.32 -16.41
C GLY A 46 11.04 1.47 -17.48
N PRO A 47 10.45 0.32 -17.09
CA PRO A 47 9.62 -0.45 -18.02
C PRO A 47 8.46 0.36 -18.63
N ILE A 48 7.69 1.08 -17.80
CA ILE A 48 6.48 1.78 -18.28
C ILE A 48 6.81 2.95 -19.21
N LEU A 49 7.84 3.74 -18.90
CA LEU A 49 8.14 5.01 -19.58
C LEU A 49 9.11 4.81 -20.75
N ASP A 50 10.11 3.95 -20.55
CA ASP A 50 11.26 3.83 -21.44
C ASP A 50 11.31 2.46 -22.16
N GLY A 51 10.39 1.54 -21.83
CA GLY A 51 10.36 0.19 -22.40
C GLY A 51 11.54 -0.68 -21.94
N GLU A 52 12.14 -0.35 -20.80
CA GLU A 52 13.23 -1.13 -20.22
C GLU A 52 12.75 -2.49 -19.70
N GLU A 53 13.63 -3.47 -19.68
CA GLU A 53 13.40 -4.72 -18.96
C GLU A 53 13.35 -4.46 -17.44
N PRO A 54 12.51 -5.19 -16.67
CA PRO A 54 12.49 -5.06 -15.21
C PRO A 54 13.84 -5.36 -14.57
N ASP A 55 14.30 -4.41 -13.77
CA ASP A 55 15.55 -4.54 -13.02
C ASP A 55 15.36 -5.48 -11.81
N ALA A 56 16.15 -6.56 -11.79
CA ALA A 56 16.09 -7.57 -10.73
C ALA A 56 16.48 -7.03 -9.35
N GLU A 57 17.46 -6.12 -9.27
CA GLU A 57 17.88 -5.52 -7.98
C GLU A 57 16.79 -4.61 -7.44
N LYS A 58 16.15 -3.81 -8.30
CA LYS A 58 14.99 -2.99 -7.91
C LYS A 58 13.80 -3.86 -7.50
N GLY A 59 13.60 -4.99 -8.18
CA GLY A 59 12.60 -6.00 -7.83
C GLY A 59 12.81 -6.56 -6.42
N GLN A 60 14.03 -6.97 -6.08
CA GLN A 60 14.38 -7.46 -4.74
C GLN A 60 14.14 -6.40 -3.66
N LYS A 61 14.48 -5.13 -3.93
CA LYS A 61 14.20 -4.02 -2.98
C LYS A 61 12.70 -3.81 -2.77
N LEU A 62 11.89 -3.92 -3.82
CA LEU A 62 10.44 -3.83 -3.69
C LEU A 62 9.88 -5.03 -2.90
N GLU A 63 10.39 -6.23 -3.15
CA GLU A 63 10.05 -7.44 -2.40
C GLU A 63 10.36 -7.31 -0.90
N GLU A 64 11.51 -6.73 -0.55
CA GLU A 64 11.87 -6.40 0.83
C GLU A 64 10.83 -5.48 1.48
N ALA A 65 10.36 -4.46 0.77
CA ALA A 65 9.33 -3.56 1.26
C ALA A 65 7.96 -4.25 1.44
N ILE A 66 7.59 -5.16 0.53
CA ILE A 66 6.36 -5.97 0.65
C ILE A 66 6.45 -6.87 1.89
N ASN A 67 7.61 -7.52 2.10
CA ASN A 67 7.88 -8.32 3.30
C ASN A 67 7.78 -7.51 4.59
N HIS A 68 8.35 -6.30 4.62
CA HIS A 68 8.21 -5.42 5.78
C HIS A 68 6.76 -5.05 6.08
N LEU A 69 5.94 -4.75 5.06
CA LEU A 69 4.53 -4.47 5.27
C LEU A 69 3.77 -5.70 5.80
N ASN A 70 4.01 -6.88 5.24
CA ASN A 70 3.46 -8.14 5.73
C ASN A 70 3.82 -8.39 7.21
N ASN A 71 5.05 -8.08 7.60
CA ASN A 71 5.53 -8.23 8.98
C ASN A 71 4.96 -7.17 9.93
N PHE A 72 4.74 -5.93 9.46
CA PHE A 72 4.08 -4.90 10.26
C PHE A 72 2.64 -5.25 10.57
N ILE A 73 1.92 -5.87 9.62
CA ILE A 73 0.60 -6.42 9.86
C ILE A 73 0.74 -7.56 10.88
N GLY A 74 1.56 -8.58 10.59
CA GLY A 74 1.80 -9.67 11.54
C GLY A 74 0.49 -10.28 12.06
N ASP A 75 0.36 -10.38 13.39
CA ASP A 75 -0.85 -10.85 14.07
C ASP A 75 -1.93 -9.76 14.23
N ASN A 76 -1.68 -8.53 13.76
CA ASN A 76 -2.64 -7.44 13.84
C ASN A 76 -3.69 -7.50 12.73
N GLN A 77 -4.80 -6.80 12.93
CA GLN A 77 -5.82 -6.64 11.89
C GLN A 77 -5.42 -5.62 10.81
N TRP A 78 -4.65 -4.59 11.18
CA TRP A 78 -4.30 -3.43 10.37
C TRP A 78 -2.81 -3.09 10.50
N VAL A 79 -2.28 -2.27 9.59
CA VAL A 79 -0.83 -1.99 9.46
C VAL A 79 -0.23 -1.37 10.72
N ALA A 80 -1.03 -0.60 11.46
CA ALA A 80 -0.63 0.09 12.69
C ALA A 80 -1.16 -0.54 13.99
N GLY A 81 -1.84 -1.70 13.91
CA GLY A 81 -2.41 -2.39 15.07
C GLY A 81 -3.81 -2.95 14.82
N ASN A 82 -4.64 -3.01 15.85
CA ASN A 82 -5.97 -3.66 15.77
C ASN A 82 -7.12 -2.75 15.34
N THR A 83 -6.82 -1.51 14.94
CA THR A 83 -7.80 -0.55 14.42
C THR A 83 -7.29 0.04 13.12
N MET A 84 -8.17 0.22 12.13
CA MET A 84 -7.81 0.83 10.84
C MET A 84 -7.39 2.27 11.07
N THR A 85 -6.29 2.67 10.42
CA THR A 85 -5.75 4.04 10.50
C THR A 85 -5.54 4.64 9.12
N ALA A 86 -5.12 5.90 9.09
CA ALA A 86 -4.63 6.56 7.88
C ALA A 86 -3.48 5.78 7.20
N ALA A 87 -2.71 4.97 7.95
CA ALA A 87 -1.65 4.15 7.36
C ALA A 87 -2.21 3.08 6.41
N ASP A 88 -3.35 2.46 6.73
CA ASP A 88 -3.98 1.45 5.89
C ASP A 88 -4.51 2.06 4.58
N ILE A 89 -5.13 3.24 4.68
CA ILE A 89 -5.71 3.96 3.54
C ILE A 89 -4.62 4.37 2.53
N ILE A 90 -3.43 4.76 2.98
CA ILE A 90 -2.35 5.09 2.04
C ILE A 90 -1.60 3.85 1.54
N ALA A 91 -1.55 2.76 2.34
CA ALA A 91 -0.90 1.51 1.92
C ALA A 91 -1.64 0.84 0.76
N VAL A 92 -2.99 0.85 0.82
CA VAL A 92 -3.80 0.07 -0.12
C VAL A 92 -3.63 0.51 -1.57
N SER A 93 -3.34 1.79 -1.83
CA SER A 93 -3.08 2.28 -3.19
C SER A 93 -1.84 1.64 -3.80
N ASN A 94 -0.74 1.53 -3.05
CA ASN A 94 0.48 0.87 -3.55
C ASN A 94 0.25 -0.62 -3.76
N ILE A 95 -0.41 -1.28 -2.81
CA ILE A 95 -0.67 -2.72 -2.87
C ILE A 95 -1.63 -3.09 -4.00
N ALA A 96 -2.65 -2.28 -4.24
CA ALA A 96 -3.55 -2.47 -5.36
C ALA A 96 -2.81 -2.35 -6.70
N THR A 97 -1.89 -1.40 -6.85
CA THR A 97 -1.08 -1.26 -8.07
C THR A 97 -0.15 -2.46 -8.27
N ILE A 98 0.49 -2.96 -7.21
CA ILE A 98 1.34 -4.16 -7.26
C ILE A 98 0.52 -5.38 -7.67
N ASP A 99 -0.64 -5.62 -7.05
CA ASP A 99 -1.56 -6.71 -7.41
C ASP A 99 -2.01 -6.61 -8.88
N ALA A 100 -2.46 -5.42 -9.29
CA ALA A 100 -2.94 -5.16 -10.64
C ALA A 100 -1.84 -5.34 -11.70
N SER A 101 -0.59 -5.03 -11.36
CA SER A 101 0.58 -5.21 -12.24
C SER A 101 0.97 -6.67 -12.42
N GLY A 102 0.60 -7.56 -11.49
CA GLY A 102 1.05 -8.95 -11.51
C GLY A 102 2.55 -9.14 -11.28
N ALA A 103 3.29 -8.08 -10.92
CA ALA A 103 4.73 -8.14 -10.66
C ALA A 103 5.10 -9.08 -9.50
N PHE A 104 4.19 -9.23 -8.53
CA PHE A 104 4.37 -10.09 -7.36
C PHE A 104 3.08 -10.87 -7.09
N ASP A 105 3.19 -12.16 -6.78
CA ASP A 105 2.07 -12.92 -6.23
C ASP A 105 1.87 -12.57 -4.76
N LEU A 106 0.92 -11.68 -4.49
CA LEU A 106 0.64 -11.23 -3.12
C LEU A 106 0.13 -12.36 -2.20
N LYS A 107 -0.32 -13.49 -2.74
CA LYS A 107 -0.75 -14.64 -1.93
C LYS A 107 0.41 -15.30 -1.18
N ALA A 108 1.65 -15.07 -1.61
CA ALA A 108 2.86 -15.50 -0.88
C ALA A 108 3.03 -14.76 0.47
N TYR A 109 2.28 -13.68 0.71
CA TYR A 109 2.36 -12.83 1.88
C TYR A 109 1.03 -12.90 2.66
N PRO A 110 0.82 -13.92 3.52
CA PRO A 110 -0.51 -14.26 4.04
C PRO A 110 -1.16 -13.14 4.86
N ASN A 111 -0.38 -12.44 5.70
CA ASN A 111 -0.91 -11.35 6.54
C ASN A 111 -1.33 -10.17 5.66
N LEU A 112 -0.50 -9.84 4.67
CA LEU A 112 -0.78 -8.82 3.67
C LEU A 112 -2.01 -9.18 2.82
N TRP A 113 -2.11 -10.43 2.34
CA TRP A 113 -3.22 -10.87 1.51
C TRP A 113 -4.56 -10.79 2.25
N GLN A 114 -4.59 -11.26 3.50
CA GLN A 114 -5.78 -11.16 4.33
C GLN A 114 -6.15 -9.70 4.64
N TRP A 115 -5.15 -8.88 5.01
CA TRP A 115 -5.35 -7.44 5.19
C TRP A 115 -5.88 -6.78 3.93
N TYR A 116 -5.38 -7.16 2.75
CA TYR A 116 -5.79 -6.58 1.49
C TYR A 116 -7.26 -6.87 1.18
N GLY A 117 -7.74 -8.08 1.51
CA GLY A 117 -9.17 -8.39 1.49
C GLY A 117 -9.97 -7.49 2.44
N ARG A 118 -9.52 -7.34 3.70
CA ARG A 118 -10.20 -6.53 4.72
C ARG A 118 -10.30 -5.06 4.36
N ILE A 119 -9.22 -4.43 3.87
CA ILE A 119 -9.21 -3.00 3.54
C ILE A 119 -10.09 -2.69 2.31
N LYS A 120 -10.18 -3.61 1.35
CA LYS A 120 -11.11 -3.49 0.21
C LYS A 120 -12.56 -3.45 0.69
N GLU A 121 -12.92 -4.37 1.58
CA GLU A 121 -14.25 -4.40 2.16
C GLU A 121 -14.55 -3.14 2.99
N ALA A 122 -13.60 -2.73 3.83
CA ALA A 122 -13.74 -1.55 4.68
C ALA A 122 -13.89 -0.24 3.89
N LEU A 123 -13.32 -0.16 2.67
CA LEU A 123 -13.41 1.00 1.79
C LEU A 123 -14.44 0.85 0.67
N SER A 124 -15.21 -0.25 0.64
CA SER A 124 -16.16 -0.56 -0.44
C SER A 124 -17.20 0.55 -0.64
N SER A 125 -17.77 1.06 0.46
CA SER A 125 -18.72 2.17 0.46
C SER A 125 -18.07 3.56 0.38
N ALA A 126 -16.74 3.62 0.51
CA ALA A 126 -15.94 4.84 0.49
C ALA A 126 -15.23 5.07 -0.87
N GLY A 127 -15.64 4.35 -1.91
CA GLY A 127 -15.14 4.56 -3.27
C GLY A 127 -13.89 3.78 -3.63
N TYR A 128 -13.63 2.62 -3.00
CA TYR A 128 -12.46 1.79 -3.31
C TYR A 128 -12.33 1.51 -4.81
N ASN A 129 -13.43 1.12 -5.47
CA ASN A 129 -13.39 0.73 -6.88
C ASN A 129 -13.10 1.93 -7.79
N GLU A 130 -13.73 3.06 -7.50
CA GLU A 130 -13.72 4.26 -8.33
C GLU A 130 -12.40 5.03 -8.19
N VAL A 131 -11.84 5.08 -6.99
CA VAL A 131 -10.66 5.90 -6.65
C VAL A 131 -9.38 5.08 -6.65
N ILE A 132 -9.38 3.90 -6.02
CA ILE A 132 -8.15 3.11 -5.83
C ILE A 132 -8.00 2.08 -6.95
N LYS A 133 -8.99 1.19 -7.11
CA LYS A 133 -8.90 0.07 -8.04
C LYS A 133 -8.73 0.55 -9.48
N LYS A 134 -9.53 1.54 -9.92
CA LYS A 134 -9.44 2.08 -11.28
C LYS A 134 -8.03 2.61 -11.61
N GLY A 135 -7.43 3.37 -10.70
CA GLY A 135 -6.06 3.88 -10.88
C GLY A 135 -5.03 2.75 -10.89
N ALA A 136 -5.14 1.81 -9.94
CA ALA A 136 -4.28 0.64 -9.86
C ALA A 136 -4.35 -0.22 -11.13
N ASP A 137 -5.54 -0.47 -11.67
CA ASP A 137 -5.74 -1.23 -12.91
C ASP A 137 -5.07 -0.54 -14.11
N MET A 138 -5.17 0.79 -14.20
CA MET A 138 -4.54 1.56 -15.28
C MET A 138 -3.01 1.43 -15.23
N PHE A 139 -2.39 1.64 -14.07
CA PHE A 139 -0.94 1.49 -13.91
C PHE A 139 -0.48 0.05 -14.06
N GLY A 140 -1.23 -0.90 -13.48
CA GLY A 140 -0.93 -2.32 -13.56
C GLY A 140 -0.98 -2.84 -15.00
N LYS A 141 -1.97 -2.38 -15.79
CA LYS A 141 -2.03 -2.69 -17.22
C LYS A 141 -0.84 -2.11 -17.97
N ALA A 142 -0.48 -0.84 -17.73
CA ALA A 142 0.66 -0.21 -18.40
C ALA A 142 1.98 -0.97 -18.13
N PHE A 143 2.16 -1.49 -16.91
CA PHE A 143 3.29 -2.37 -16.61
C PHE A 143 3.18 -3.69 -17.37
N LYS A 144 2.06 -4.42 -17.27
CA LYS A 144 1.86 -5.71 -17.94
C LYS A 144 2.12 -5.67 -19.45
N ASP A 145 1.69 -4.59 -20.11
CA ASP A 145 1.83 -4.43 -21.56
C ASP A 145 3.30 -4.31 -22.04
N VAL A 146 4.25 -4.03 -21.14
CA VAL A 146 5.67 -3.88 -21.49
C VAL A 146 6.55 -5.04 -21.02
N VAL A 147 6.04 -5.91 -20.13
CA VAL A 147 6.77 -7.08 -19.60
C VAL A 147 6.31 -8.42 -20.17
N HIS A 148 5.26 -8.42 -20.98
CA HIS A 148 4.65 -9.58 -21.63
C HIS A 148 4.37 -9.28 -23.10
#